data_AF-D5ACB3-F1
#
_entry.id   AF-D5ACB3-F1
#
_cell.length_a   1.000
_cell.length_b   1.000
_cell.length_c   1.000
_cell.angle_alpha   90.00
_cell.angle_beta   90.00
_cell.angle_gamma   90.00
#
_symmetry.space_group_name_H-M   'P 1'
#
loop_
_entity.id
_entity.type
_entity.pdbx_description
1 polymer ?
#
loop_
_entity_poly.entity_id
_entity_poly.type
_entity_poly.pdbx_seq_one_letter_code
_entity_poly.pdbx_strand_id
1 'polypeptide(L)'
;MTEYKLYDKTGTTLHLLLFSDVTNSKELLNYMQAGTLDPELAFFNALLIPHVFPVLAAAHKALLTKCRGRLTTKTLHSELVYNYSGSKHITESLKRCGINDSTTYVLVARFCATPDELEATRRLIHGTEISLSELPIRADKAQIQKHYKVSSLELGISSLADAIVCRIAVRDAL
;
A
#
# COMPACT_ATOMS: atom_id res chain seq x y z
N MET A 1 2.05 3.08 14.52
CA MET A 1 2.97 2.13 13.86
C MET A 1 2.66 0.70 14.29
N THR A 2 2.59 -0.24 13.34
CA THR A 2 2.50 -1.68 13.62
C THR A 2 3.47 -2.45 12.75
N GLU A 3 4.23 -3.37 13.34
CA GLU A 3 5.10 -4.31 12.64
C GLU A 3 4.35 -5.62 12.39
N TYR A 4 4.46 -6.14 11.17
CA TYR A 4 3.94 -7.43 10.77
C TYR A 4 5.08 -8.33 10.33
N LYS A 5 5.20 -9.51 10.94
CA LYS A 5 6.10 -10.56 10.45
C LYS A 5 5.47 -11.20 9.22
N LEU A 6 6.18 -11.15 8.10
CA LEU A 6 5.78 -11.85 6.88
C LEU A 6 6.45 -13.22 6.91
N TYR A 7 5.64 -14.28 6.91
CA TYR A 7 6.12 -15.65 6.90
C TYR A 7 6.65 -16.04 5.52
N ASP A 8 7.81 -15.50 5.16
CA ASP A 8 8.61 -15.93 4.02
C ASP A 8 9.85 -16.72 4.50
N LYS A 9 10.63 -17.26 3.55
CA LYS A 9 11.85 -18.02 3.88
C LYS A 9 12.94 -17.17 4.54
N THR A 10 12.79 -15.85 4.57
CA THR A 10 13.83 -14.89 4.95
C THR A 10 13.53 -14.14 6.26
N GLY A 11 12.36 -14.33 6.85
CA GLY A 11 11.98 -13.66 8.10
C GLY A 11 11.72 -12.16 7.91
N THR A 12 11.22 -11.75 6.74
CA THR A 12 10.97 -10.35 6.39
C THR A 12 9.89 -9.73 7.27
N THR A 13 10.08 -8.48 7.70
CA THR A 13 9.04 -7.68 8.38
C THR A 13 8.46 -6.61 7.46
N LEU A 14 7.22 -6.21 7.72
CA LEU A 14 6.58 -5.05 7.10
C LEU A 14 6.11 -4.10 8.20
N HIS A 15 6.59 -2.87 8.14
CA HIS A 15 6.18 -1.80 9.06
C HIS A 15 5.17 -0.92 8.36
N LEU A 16 4.04 -0.70 9.02
CA LEU A 16 2.97 0.17 8.54
C LEU A 16 2.80 1.37 9.47
N LEU A 17 2.77 2.56 8.87
CA LEU A 17 2.50 3.83 9.54
C LEU A 17 1.39 4.54 8.79
N LEU A 18 0.44 5.11 9.53
CA LEU A 18 -0.71 5.81 8.95
C LEU A 18 -0.68 7.26 9.40
N PHE A 19 -0.87 8.17 8.44
CA PHE A 19 -0.84 9.59 8.68
C PHE A 19 -2.15 10.23 8.20
N SER A 20 -2.72 11.12 9.02
CA SER A 20 -3.75 12.07 8.60
C SER A 20 -3.18 13.47 8.46
N ASP A 21 -3.94 14.34 7.79
CA ASP A 21 -3.64 15.76 7.66
C ASP A 21 -2.25 16.01 7.05
N VAL A 22 -1.86 15.15 6.11
CA VAL A 22 -0.58 15.24 5.40
C VAL A 22 -0.61 16.46 4.47
N THR A 23 0.41 17.30 4.57
CA THR A 23 0.49 18.58 3.85
C THR A 23 1.56 18.61 2.75
N ASN A 24 2.50 17.65 2.73
CA ASN A 24 3.62 17.62 1.80
C ASN A 24 3.55 16.50 0.74
N SER A 25 2.37 15.96 0.43
CA SER A 25 2.23 14.83 -0.53
C SER A 25 2.76 15.13 -1.93
N LYS A 26 2.69 16.38 -2.39
CA LYS A 26 3.33 16.81 -3.64
C LYS A 26 4.85 16.65 -3.60
N GLU A 27 5.48 16.98 -2.48
CA GLU A 27 6.92 16.83 -2.28
C GLU A 27 7.31 15.35 -2.25
N LEU A 28 6.56 14.53 -1.49
CA LEU A 28 6.75 13.08 -1.43
C LEU A 28 6.65 12.42 -2.81
N LEU A 29 5.64 12.82 -3.61
CA LEU A 29 5.46 12.34 -4.97
C LEU A 29 6.65 12.72 -5.87
N ASN A 30 7.20 13.93 -5.72
CA ASN A 30 8.38 14.36 -6.47
C ASN A 30 9.61 13.51 -6.11
N TYR A 31 9.86 13.23 -4.83
CA TYR A 31 10.96 12.34 -4.42
C TYR A 31 10.82 10.94 -5.01
N MET A 32 9.61 10.37 -5.03
CA MET A 32 9.33 9.08 -5.65
C MET A 32 9.60 9.09 -7.16
N GLN A 33 9.16 10.13 -7.86
CA GLN A 33 9.34 10.25 -9.32
C GLN A 33 10.80 10.50 -9.71
N ALA A 34 11.52 11.27 -8.89
CA ALA A 34 12.95 11.52 -9.06
C ALA A 34 13.82 10.31 -8.66
N GLY A 35 13.28 9.36 -7.89
CA GLY A 35 14.03 8.22 -7.36
C GLY A 35 15.04 8.62 -6.28
N THR A 36 14.76 9.71 -5.56
CA THR A 36 15.64 10.28 -4.52
C THR A 36 15.06 10.10 -3.12
N LEU A 37 14.08 9.21 -2.97
CA LEU A 37 13.40 8.93 -1.72
C LEU A 37 14.31 8.06 -0.84
N ASP A 38 14.71 8.57 0.32
CA ASP A 38 15.56 7.86 1.28
C ASP A 38 15.01 8.06 2.71
N PRO A 39 14.55 7.01 3.40
CA PRO A 39 14.52 5.60 2.97
C PRO A 39 13.49 5.35 1.84
N GLU A 40 13.68 4.26 1.08
CA GLU A 40 12.69 3.81 0.08
C GLU A 40 11.38 3.38 0.78
N LEU A 41 10.24 3.96 0.38
CA LEU A 41 8.92 3.74 1.00
C LEU A 41 7.85 3.45 -0.05
N ALA A 42 6.85 2.67 0.33
CA ALA A 42 5.61 2.54 -0.42
C ALA A 42 4.57 3.49 0.19
N PHE A 43 4.05 4.40 -0.63
CA PHE A 43 2.98 5.32 -0.23
C PHE A 43 1.66 4.91 -0.88
N PHE A 44 0.62 4.83 -0.06
CA PHE A 44 -0.73 4.54 -0.51
C PHE A 44 -1.68 5.68 -0.16
N ASN A 45 -2.67 5.91 -1.03
CA ASN A 45 -3.85 6.65 -0.64
C ASN A 45 -4.67 5.78 0.33
N ALA A 46 -4.65 6.13 1.62
CA ALA A 46 -5.28 5.32 2.66
C ALA A 46 -6.82 5.28 2.58
N LEU A 47 -7.45 6.22 1.84
CA LEU A 47 -8.89 6.16 1.56
C LEU A 47 -9.27 4.90 0.79
N LEU A 48 -8.33 4.32 0.03
CA LEU A 48 -8.56 3.10 -0.75
C LEU A 48 -8.25 1.82 0.03
N ILE A 49 -7.88 1.91 1.31
CA ILE A 49 -7.44 0.77 2.11
C ILE A 49 -8.48 0.48 3.20
N PRO A 50 -9.41 -0.48 2.98
CA PRO A 50 -10.45 -0.77 3.97
C PRO A 50 -9.93 -1.57 5.16
N HIS A 51 -8.78 -2.25 5.02
CA HIS A 51 -8.16 -3.07 6.05
C HIS A 51 -6.69 -3.33 5.71
N VAL A 52 -5.89 -3.71 6.72
CA VAL A 52 -4.47 -4.04 6.53
C VAL A 52 -4.27 -5.35 5.76
N PHE A 53 -5.22 -6.29 5.85
CA PHE A 53 -5.11 -7.63 5.26
C PHE A 53 -4.80 -7.62 3.74
N PRO A 54 -5.50 -6.86 2.88
CA PRO A 54 -5.12 -6.69 1.47
C PRO A 54 -3.69 -6.19 1.23
N VAL A 55 -3.17 -5.31 2.08
CA VAL A 55 -1.80 -4.80 1.99
C VAL A 55 -0.80 -5.91 2.29
N LEU A 56 -1.07 -6.75 3.30
CA LEU A 56 -0.24 -7.91 3.62
C LEU A 56 -0.24 -8.95 2.51
N ALA A 57 -1.40 -9.21 1.88
CA ALA A 57 -1.49 -10.11 0.73
C ALA A 57 -0.66 -9.60 -0.46
N ALA A 58 -0.75 -8.29 -0.75
CA ALA A 58 0.07 -7.64 -1.77
C ALA A 58 1.57 -7.68 -1.44
N ALA A 59 1.94 -7.52 -0.17
CA ALA A 59 3.32 -7.57 0.30
C ALA A 59 3.92 -8.98 0.14
N HIS A 60 3.18 -10.01 0.54
CA HIS A 60 3.60 -11.40 0.34
C HIS A 60 3.80 -11.71 -1.16
N LYS A 61 2.87 -11.25 -2.00
CA LYS A 61 3.00 -11.37 -3.46
C LYS A 61 4.25 -10.64 -3.99
N ALA A 62 4.53 -9.43 -3.50
CA ALA A 62 5.69 -8.64 -3.93
C ALA A 62 7.01 -9.34 -3.55
N LEU A 63 7.09 -9.90 -2.35
CA LEU A 63 8.25 -10.68 -1.89
C LEU A 63 8.46 -11.94 -2.72
N LEU A 64 7.40 -12.71 -3.01
CA LEU A 64 7.50 -13.87 -3.89
C LEU A 64 8.03 -13.50 -5.27
N THR A 65 7.55 -12.39 -5.84
CA THR A 65 8.02 -11.88 -7.13
C THR A 65 9.50 -11.45 -7.06
N LYS A 66 9.92 -10.77 -5.98
CA LYS A 66 11.32 -10.39 -5.74
C LYS A 66 12.23 -11.61 -5.62
N CYS A 67 11.85 -12.60 -4.81
CA CYS A 67 12.61 -13.84 -4.61
C CYS A 67 12.80 -14.63 -5.92
N ARG A 68 11.89 -14.46 -6.87
CA ARG A 68 11.99 -15.06 -8.22
C ARG A 68 12.78 -14.21 -9.22
N GLY A 69 13.23 -13.02 -8.83
CA GLY A 69 13.91 -12.08 -9.74
C GLY A 69 12.98 -11.53 -10.84
N ARG A 70 11.67 -11.43 -10.58
CA ARG A 70 10.66 -11.10 -11.59
C ARG A 70 9.86 -9.84 -11.29
N LEU A 71 10.45 -8.88 -10.57
CA LEU A 71 9.78 -7.61 -10.28
C LEU A 71 9.34 -6.94 -11.59
N THR A 72 8.10 -6.48 -11.62
CA THR A 72 7.54 -5.76 -12.77
C THR A 72 7.92 -4.29 -12.70
N THR A 73 7.96 -3.76 -11.49
CA THR A 73 8.31 -2.38 -11.16
C THR A 73 9.76 -2.26 -10.71
N LYS A 74 10.25 -1.03 -10.54
CA LYS A 74 11.66 -0.75 -10.23
C LYS A 74 12.07 -1.20 -8.82
N THR A 75 11.19 -1.05 -7.84
CA THR A 75 11.49 -1.33 -6.43
C THR A 75 10.47 -2.30 -5.83
N LEU A 76 10.86 -2.97 -4.75
CA LEU A 76 9.95 -3.85 -4.01
C LEU A 76 8.72 -3.08 -3.50
N HIS A 77 8.91 -1.81 -3.14
CA HIS A 77 7.89 -0.92 -2.59
C HIS A 77 6.93 -0.44 -3.67
N SER A 78 7.41 -0.09 -4.86
CA SER A 78 6.53 0.14 -6.01
C SER A 78 5.77 -1.13 -6.41
N GLU A 79 6.40 -2.30 -6.27
CA GLU A 79 5.77 -3.59 -6.58
C GLU A 79 4.63 -3.89 -5.61
N LEU A 80 4.79 -3.53 -4.34
CA LEU A 80 3.76 -3.64 -3.32
C LEU A 80 2.51 -2.82 -3.69
N VAL A 81 2.66 -1.55 -4.07
CA VAL A 81 1.52 -0.70 -4.51
C VAL A 81 0.92 -1.24 -5.80
N TYR A 82 1.76 -1.67 -6.75
CA TYR A 82 1.31 -2.30 -8.00
C TYR A 82 0.49 -3.57 -7.75
N ASN A 83 0.97 -4.46 -6.89
CA ASN A 83 0.27 -5.70 -6.53
C ASN A 83 -1.06 -5.42 -5.83
N TYR A 84 -1.10 -4.44 -4.94
CA TYR A 84 -2.31 -4.04 -4.23
C TYR A 84 -3.45 -3.65 -5.18
N SER A 85 -3.13 -2.97 -6.28
CA SER A 85 -4.13 -2.52 -7.26
C SER A 85 -4.93 -3.65 -7.92
N GLY A 86 -4.42 -4.90 -7.91
CA GLY A 86 -5.01 -6.01 -8.65
C GLY A 86 -5.05 -5.82 -10.18
N SER A 87 -4.37 -4.80 -10.73
CA SER A 87 -4.31 -4.48 -12.15
C SER A 87 -2.95 -4.83 -12.76
N LYS A 88 -2.90 -5.07 -14.07
CA LYS A 88 -1.66 -5.28 -14.85
C LYS A 88 -1.05 -3.99 -15.40
N HIS A 89 -1.70 -2.84 -15.21
CA HIS A 89 -1.27 -1.55 -15.75
C HIS A 89 -0.50 -0.73 -14.71
N ILE A 90 0.83 -0.85 -14.72
CA ILE A 90 1.72 -0.23 -13.72
C ILE A 90 1.39 1.24 -13.43
N THR A 91 1.37 2.10 -14.46
CA THR A 91 1.13 3.54 -14.28
C THR A 91 -0.21 3.82 -13.63
N GLU A 92 -1.25 3.11 -14.05
CA GLU A 92 -2.59 3.31 -13.50
C GLU A 92 -2.71 2.78 -12.08
N SER A 93 -2.04 1.65 -11.78
CA SER A 93 -1.95 1.10 -10.43
C SER A 93 -1.32 2.08 -9.45
N LEU A 94 -0.19 2.67 -9.82
CA LEU A 94 0.51 3.64 -8.98
C LEU A 94 -0.30 4.94 -8.82
N LYS A 95 -0.94 5.44 -9.88
CA LYS A 95 -1.79 6.63 -9.81
C LYS A 95 -3.04 6.44 -8.96
N ARG A 96 -3.67 5.25 -9.02
CA ARG A 96 -4.91 4.98 -8.30
C ARG A 96 -4.65 4.66 -6.84
N CYS A 97 -3.77 3.70 -6.56
CA CYS A 97 -3.56 3.18 -5.21
C CYS A 97 -2.47 3.93 -4.44
N GLY A 98 -1.56 4.61 -5.15
CA GLY A 98 -0.55 5.47 -4.55
C GLY A 98 -1.10 6.87 -4.20
N ILE A 99 -0.22 7.72 -3.68
CA ILE A 99 -0.54 9.12 -3.37
C ILE A 99 -0.52 10.00 -4.62
N ASN A 100 -1.24 11.11 -4.55
CA ASN A 100 -1.16 12.24 -5.49
C ASN A 100 -0.81 13.53 -4.73
N ASP A 101 -0.72 14.65 -5.45
CA ASP A 101 -0.33 15.96 -4.91
C ASP A 101 -1.29 16.52 -3.86
N SER A 102 -2.55 16.05 -3.83
CA SER A 102 -3.59 16.48 -2.89
C SER A 102 -3.93 15.43 -1.81
N THR A 103 -3.19 14.32 -1.72
CA THR A 103 -3.53 13.25 -0.77
C THR A 103 -3.21 13.70 0.65
N THR A 104 -4.19 13.68 1.57
CA THR A 104 -3.99 14.06 2.97
C THR A 104 -4.03 12.89 3.95
N TYR A 105 -4.49 11.73 3.48
CA TYR A 105 -4.60 10.50 4.27
C TYR A 105 -3.76 9.41 3.64
N VAL A 106 -2.63 9.08 4.28
CA VAL A 106 -1.54 8.32 3.67
C VAL A 106 -1.17 7.13 4.54
N LEU A 107 -1.17 5.94 3.93
CA LEU A 107 -0.57 4.75 4.54
C LEU A 107 0.81 4.55 3.94
N VAL A 108 1.79 4.36 4.80
CA VAL A 108 3.19 4.14 4.44
C VAL A 108 3.56 2.72 4.81
N ALA A 109 4.28 2.05 3.91
CA ALA A 109 4.81 0.72 4.15
C ALA A 109 6.31 0.64 3.86
N ARG A 110 7.06 0.02 4.79
CA ARG A 110 8.49 -0.22 4.68
C ARG A 110 8.80 -1.67 5.04
N PHE A 111 9.47 -2.40 4.14
CA PHE A 111 9.98 -3.74 4.43
C PHE A 111 11.26 -3.65 5.27
N CYS A 112 11.44 -4.52 6.26
CA CYS A 112 12.66 -4.65 7.07
C CYS A 112 13.23 -3.31 7.57
N ALA A 113 12.37 -2.46 8.14
CA ALA A 113 12.77 -1.13 8.56
C ALA A 113 13.65 -1.19 9.81
N THR A 114 14.75 -0.43 9.83
CA THR A 114 15.49 -0.18 11.08
C THR A 114 14.77 0.90 11.91
N PRO A 115 15.05 1.00 13.23
CA PRO A 115 14.52 2.09 14.05
C PRO A 115 14.84 3.48 13.48
N ASP A 116 16.05 3.68 12.96
CA ASP A 116 16.47 4.96 12.38
C ASP A 116 15.71 5.28 11.09
N GLU A 117 15.43 4.28 10.24
CA GLU A 117 14.62 4.46 9.04
C GLU A 117 13.16 4.80 9.39
N LEU A 118 12.62 4.24 10.47
CA LEU A 118 11.27 4.57 10.95
C LEU A 118 11.20 6.01 11.45
N GLU A 119 12.21 6.46 12.19
CA GLU A 119 12.32 7.86 12.61
C GLU A 119 12.52 8.82 11.43
N ALA A 120 13.33 8.45 10.44
CA ALA A 120 13.48 9.22 9.20
C ALA A 120 12.14 9.31 8.44
N THR A 121 11.38 8.21 8.39
CA THR A 121 10.04 8.18 7.77
C THR A 121 9.08 9.14 8.46
N ARG A 122 9.09 9.21 9.80
CA ARG A 122 8.26 10.14 10.57
C ARG A 122 8.62 11.60 10.29
N ARG A 123 9.91 11.91 10.17
CA ARG A 123 10.39 13.27 9.89
C ARG A 123 10.08 13.71 8.47
N LEU A 124 10.08 12.77 7.51
CA LEU A 124 9.83 13.04 6.10
C LEU A 124 8.37 13.45 5.83
N ILE A 125 7.42 13.01 6.65
CA ILE A 125 5.98 13.19 6.40
C ILE A 125 5.42 14.29 7.30
N HIS A 126 4.94 15.37 6.70
CA HIS A 126 4.34 16.49 7.41
C HIS A 126 2.84 16.23 7.65
N GLY A 127 2.52 15.42 8.66
CA GLY A 127 1.17 15.09 9.08
C GLY A 127 1.15 14.46 10.48
N THR A 128 -0.02 13.99 10.92
CA THR A 128 -0.20 13.37 12.24
C THR A 128 -0.21 11.85 12.11
N GLU A 129 0.73 11.15 12.77
CA GLU A 129 0.68 9.69 12.84
C GLU A 129 -0.52 9.25 13.70
N ILE A 130 -1.35 8.35 13.17
CA ILE A 130 -2.56 7.83 13.81
C ILE A 130 -2.61 6.30 13.75
N SER A 131 -3.54 5.71 14.51
CA SER A 131 -3.71 4.26 14.60
C SER A 131 -4.25 3.64 13.32
N LEU A 132 -3.74 2.46 12.93
CA LEU A 132 -4.26 1.67 11.80
C LEU A 132 -5.74 1.28 11.95
N SER A 133 -6.30 1.33 13.17
CA SER A 133 -7.74 1.15 13.42
C SER A 133 -8.61 2.19 12.71
N GLU A 134 -8.05 3.32 12.30
CA GLU A 134 -8.76 4.37 11.55
C GLU A 134 -9.03 4.00 10.08
N LEU A 135 -8.29 3.05 9.51
CA LEU A 135 -8.44 2.61 8.11
C LEU A 135 -9.89 2.25 7.75
N PRO A 136 -10.55 1.28 8.43
CA PRO A 136 -11.92 0.90 8.09
C PRO A 136 -12.94 2.03 8.31
N ILE A 137 -12.63 3.01 9.17
CA ILE A 137 -13.51 4.13 9.52
C ILE A 137 -13.51 5.16 8.39
N ARG A 138 -12.33 5.47 7.84
CA ARG A 138 -12.13 6.54 6.85
C ARG A 138 -12.09 6.06 5.40
N ALA A 139 -12.08 4.75 5.16
CA ALA A 139 -12.04 4.19 3.82
C ALA A 139 -13.25 4.63 2.96
N ASP A 140 -12.98 5.10 1.74
CA ASP A 140 -13.99 5.42 0.74
C ASP A 140 -14.49 4.12 0.09
N LYS A 141 -15.47 3.51 0.75
CA LYS A 141 -16.07 2.25 0.32
C LYS A 141 -16.68 2.34 -1.09
N ALA A 142 -17.19 3.50 -1.50
CA ALA A 142 -17.79 3.68 -2.82
C ALA A 142 -16.72 3.69 -3.91
N GLN A 143 -15.63 4.42 -3.68
CA GLN A 143 -14.49 4.46 -4.60
C GLN A 143 -13.81 3.09 -4.69
N ILE A 144 -13.63 2.40 -3.57
CA ILE A 144 -13.06 1.03 -3.54
C ILE A 144 -13.92 0.06 -4.35
N GLN A 145 -15.24 0.04 -4.13
CA GLN A 145 -16.16 -0.81 -4.88
C GLN A 145 -16.07 -0.57 -6.39
N LYS A 146 -16.09 0.70 -6.80
CA LYS A 146 -15.93 1.10 -8.20
C LYS A 146 -14.59 0.65 -8.76
N HIS A 147 -13.51 0.84 -8.00
CA HIS A 147 -12.16 0.53 -8.46
C HIS A 147 -11.94 -0.96 -8.68
N TYR A 148 -12.34 -1.79 -7.72
CA TYR A 148 -12.16 -3.25 -7.76
C TYR A 148 -13.33 -4.00 -8.42
N LYS A 149 -14.33 -3.26 -8.91
CA LYS A 149 -15.56 -3.80 -9.51
C LYS A 149 -16.23 -4.83 -8.57
N VAL A 150 -16.35 -4.45 -7.30
CA VAL A 150 -16.99 -5.30 -6.28
C VAL A 150 -18.50 -5.12 -6.40
N SER A 151 -19.22 -6.23 -6.60
CA SER A 151 -20.68 -6.20 -6.72
C SER A 151 -21.38 -6.21 -5.36
N SER A 152 -22.63 -5.76 -5.31
CA SER A 152 -23.46 -5.87 -4.11
C SER A 152 -23.69 -7.33 -3.68
N LEU A 153 -23.78 -8.25 -4.65
CA LEU A 153 -23.91 -9.68 -4.38
C LEU A 153 -22.65 -10.24 -3.71
N GLU A 154 -21.46 -9.84 -4.17
CA GLU A 154 -20.18 -10.21 -3.55
C GLU A 154 -20.11 -9.72 -2.10
N LEU A 155 -20.53 -8.48 -1.84
CA LEU A 155 -20.59 -7.89 -0.49
C LEU A 155 -21.64 -8.54 0.44
N GLY A 156 -22.62 -9.24 -0.12
CA GLY A 156 -23.57 -10.02 0.66
C GLY A 156 -22.96 -11.30 1.26
N ILE A 157 -21.80 -11.74 0.74
CA ILE A 157 -21.17 -13.03 1.07
C ILE A 157 -19.77 -12.83 1.66
N SER A 158 -19.07 -11.75 1.30
CA SER A 158 -17.71 -11.45 1.73
C SER A 158 -17.50 -9.97 2.09
N SER A 159 -16.34 -9.63 2.66
CA SER A 159 -15.98 -8.25 2.96
C SER A 159 -15.29 -7.55 1.79
N LEU A 160 -15.21 -6.21 1.84
CA LEU A 160 -14.38 -5.45 0.88
C LEU A 160 -12.91 -5.90 0.90
N ALA A 161 -12.38 -6.25 2.08
CA ALA A 161 -11.01 -6.72 2.20
C ALA A 161 -10.82 -8.05 1.47
N ASP A 162 -11.74 -8.99 1.62
CA ASP A 162 -11.68 -10.31 0.96
C ASP A 162 -11.80 -10.17 -0.57
N ALA A 163 -12.69 -9.30 -1.04
CA ALA A 163 -12.83 -9.01 -2.46
C ALA A 163 -11.53 -8.46 -3.06
N ILE A 164 -10.86 -7.50 -2.40
CA ILE A 164 -9.56 -6.97 -2.86
C ILE A 164 -8.50 -8.07 -2.88
N VAL A 165 -8.40 -8.87 -1.81
CA VAL A 165 -7.44 -9.98 -1.74
C VAL A 165 -7.67 -10.98 -2.87
N CYS A 166 -8.93 -11.31 -3.17
CA CYS A 166 -9.29 -12.14 -4.30
C CYS A 166 -8.72 -11.56 -5.61
N ARG A 167 -8.95 -10.27 -5.89
CA ARG A 167 -8.40 -9.59 -7.09
C ARG A 167 -6.86 -9.61 -7.12
N ILE A 168 -6.18 -9.42 -5.98
CA ILE A 168 -4.72 -9.52 -5.87
C ILE A 168 -4.24 -10.94 -6.21
N ALA A 169 -4.91 -11.95 -5.67
CA ALA A 169 -4.55 -13.36 -5.84
C ALA A 169 -4.73 -13.83 -7.29
N VAL A 170 -5.87 -13.51 -7.91
CA VAL A 170 -6.21 -13.99 -9.26
C VAL A 170 -5.63 -13.13 -10.39
N ARG A 171 -5.02 -11.98 -10.09
CA ARG A 171 -4.50 -11.02 -11.09
C ARG A 171 -3.68 -11.66 -12.22
N ASP A 172 -2.85 -12.65 -11.90
CA ASP A 172 -1.94 -13.25 -12.88
C ASP A 172 -2.60 -14.42 -13.65
N ALA A 173 -3.79 -14.86 -13.22
CA ALA A 173 -4.57 -15.94 -13.85
C ALA A 173 -5.67 -15.41 -14.79
N LEU A 174 -6.11 -14.16 -14.60
CA LEU A 174 -7.01 -13.42 -15.49
C LEU A 174 -6.22 -12.60 -16.51
#